data_AF-A0A496AXD4-F1
#
_entry.id   AF-A0A496AXD4-F1
#
_cell.length_a   1.000
_cell.length_b   1.000
_cell.length_c   1.000
_cell.angle_alpha   90.00
_cell.angle_beta   90.00
_cell.angle_gamma   90.00
#
_symmetry.space_group_name_H-M   'P 1'
#
loop_
_entity.id
_entity.type
_entity.pdbx_description
1 polymer ?
#
loop_
_entity_poly.entity_id
_entity_poly.type
_entity_poly.pdbx_seq_one_letter_code
_entity_poly.pdbx_strand_id
1 'polypeptide(L)'
;MSKVAVLDTNKNVLEPCHPAVARRLLKRGEAAVLKRYPFTIILQKAVPADEIVTQAYTLSVDPGSKVTGLAITTEDAEIVYAAELHHRGAQVKKALSDRAGFRRGRRTRNLRYRPARWANRARKVPVLTDAGWTYQRAAKEEGNDASKTQNTFNRVSWSQFRDKRYRWERLPPTKTNRRQKQRWKRVRVEHQKRADNGWVAPSLMSRVFNLETWTRRLCAVYPITRLAIETVKFDLQLMEDPDIHGIQYQQGTLHGREIREYLLELTKRKCAYCGKNKVRLEVEHIIPKARGGSSRPDNLTMACRPCNEKKGNLVGEALAAKCGEDFAKKVEAAKRKSTKRLTDATAVNTIRWKIYETLEATGLDVRPGTGGKTAYHRNLAGLPKTHYYDAASVACIPKHPAQLSVQVIQAIGYGRRDNIGKKFSMKAPGFVLPSEKRAASAGFRKFSHVELTKANGTKWRGVLNCFDKTPKGKPRKVRVKYFAPDVKDPRKSGHTGELRLLQHRDGYSYGNLVANMEFREPKTPAPETAQPCTDTGDAMMGAQLDFLSHLL
;
A
#
# COMPACT_ATOMS: atom_id res chain seq x y z
N MET A 1 13.12 -26.82 -9.60
CA MET A 1 13.69 -25.75 -8.74
C MET A 1 13.62 -24.44 -9.50
N SER A 2 13.45 -23.30 -8.82
CA SER A 2 13.52 -21.98 -9.46
C SER A 2 14.89 -21.80 -10.16
N LYS A 3 14.92 -21.34 -11.41
CA LYS A 3 16.18 -21.16 -12.14
C LYS A 3 16.92 -19.92 -11.62
N VAL A 4 18.24 -19.98 -11.68
CA VAL A 4 19.15 -18.93 -11.23
C VAL A 4 19.42 -17.98 -12.38
N ALA A 5 19.23 -16.69 -12.14
CA ALA A 5 19.58 -15.64 -13.10
C ALA A 5 21.11 -15.60 -13.34
N VAL A 6 21.52 -15.48 -14.59
CA VAL A 6 22.92 -15.48 -15.01
C VAL A 6 23.18 -14.24 -15.85
N LEU A 7 24.25 -13.51 -15.51
CA LEU A 7 24.78 -12.43 -16.32
C LEU A 7 26.21 -12.74 -16.75
N ASP A 8 26.67 -12.16 -17.85
CA ASP A 8 28.09 -12.16 -18.21
C ASP A 8 28.87 -11.03 -17.49
N THR A 9 30.18 -10.93 -17.71
CA THR A 9 31.00 -9.87 -17.11
C THR A 9 30.58 -8.45 -17.54
N ASN A 10 29.99 -8.30 -18.73
CA ASN A 10 29.45 -7.04 -19.24
C ASN A 10 28.05 -6.71 -18.71
N LYS A 11 27.46 -7.60 -17.89
CA LYS A 11 26.09 -7.55 -17.36
C LYS A 11 25.01 -7.75 -18.43
N ASN A 12 25.36 -8.37 -19.54
CA ASN A 12 24.39 -8.89 -20.49
C ASN A 12 23.62 -10.04 -19.85
N VAL A 13 22.31 -10.08 -20.07
CA VAL A 13 21.43 -11.11 -19.52
C VAL A 13 21.57 -12.39 -20.34
N LEU A 14 21.84 -13.50 -19.68
CA LEU A 14 21.97 -14.83 -20.30
C LEU A 14 20.81 -15.73 -19.89
N GLU A 15 20.74 -16.90 -20.52
CA GLU A 15 19.74 -17.92 -20.20
C GLU A 15 19.85 -18.36 -18.72
N PRO A 16 18.75 -18.28 -17.94
CA PRO A 16 18.73 -18.74 -16.56
C PRO A 16 19.09 -20.24 -16.43
N CYS A 17 19.96 -20.58 -15.49
CA CYS A 17 20.46 -21.95 -15.33
C CYS A 17 19.84 -22.67 -14.13
N HIS A 18 19.88 -24.01 -14.15
CA HIS A 18 19.47 -24.82 -13.00
C HIS A 18 20.39 -24.55 -11.78
N PRO A 19 19.89 -24.52 -10.52
CA PRO A 19 20.71 -24.27 -9.35
C PRO A 19 21.94 -25.19 -9.19
N ALA A 20 21.87 -26.42 -9.71
CA ALA A 20 23.02 -27.33 -9.71
C ALA A 20 24.16 -26.84 -10.61
N VAL A 21 23.84 -26.26 -11.77
CA VAL A 21 24.81 -25.66 -12.69
C VAL A 21 25.44 -24.42 -12.03
N ALA A 22 24.61 -23.54 -11.46
CA ALA A 22 25.09 -22.38 -10.72
C ALA A 22 26.07 -22.76 -9.59
N ARG A 23 25.79 -23.81 -8.82
CA ARG A 23 26.71 -24.32 -7.78
C ARG A 23 28.03 -24.82 -8.37
N ARG A 24 27.99 -25.51 -9.51
CA ARG A 24 29.19 -26.01 -10.20
C ARG A 24 30.08 -24.86 -10.66
N LEU A 25 29.49 -23.85 -11.32
CA LEU A 25 30.21 -22.65 -11.79
C LEU A 25 30.86 -21.90 -10.61
N LEU A 26 30.11 -21.71 -9.51
CA LEU A 26 30.64 -21.06 -8.31
C LEU A 26 31.78 -21.87 -7.65
N LYS A 27 31.67 -23.21 -7.62
CA LYS A 27 32.71 -24.09 -7.03
C LYS A 27 34.01 -24.09 -7.85
N ARG A 28 33.89 -23.97 -9.17
CA ARG A 28 35.03 -23.88 -10.10
C ARG A 28 35.65 -22.48 -10.18
N GLY A 29 35.02 -21.46 -9.59
CA GLY A 29 35.48 -20.09 -9.68
C GLY A 29 35.17 -19.39 -11.01
N GLU A 30 34.40 -20.04 -11.91
CA GLU A 30 34.02 -19.48 -13.22
C GLU A 30 32.92 -18.40 -13.12
N ALA A 31 32.26 -18.32 -11.96
CA ALA A 31 31.23 -17.32 -11.68
C ALA A 31 31.37 -16.78 -10.25
N ALA A 32 30.82 -15.59 -10.03
CA ALA A 32 30.69 -14.97 -8.72
C ALA A 32 29.22 -14.67 -8.39
N VAL A 33 28.89 -14.52 -7.11
CA VAL A 33 27.56 -14.08 -6.68
C VAL A 33 27.47 -12.57 -6.85
N LEU A 34 26.69 -12.11 -7.84
CA LEU A 34 26.43 -10.69 -8.04
C LEU A 34 25.42 -10.16 -7.01
N LYS A 35 24.34 -10.90 -6.80
CA LYS A 35 23.25 -10.50 -5.89
C LYS A 35 22.57 -11.71 -5.28
N ARG A 36 22.07 -11.55 -4.05
CA ARG A 36 21.31 -12.62 -3.37
C ARG A 36 19.82 -12.61 -3.66
N TYR A 37 19.23 -11.45 -4.00
CA TYR A 37 17.78 -11.29 -4.13
C TYR A 37 17.38 -10.42 -5.34
N PRO A 38 16.82 -11.03 -6.42
CA PRO A 38 16.82 -12.48 -6.67
C PRO A 38 18.26 -13.02 -6.72
N PHE A 39 18.43 -14.33 -6.54
CA PHE A 39 19.77 -14.92 -6.56
C PHE A 39 20.32 -14.89 -7.98
N THR A 40 21.40 -14.16 -8.18
CA THR A 40 21.98 -13.88 -9.49
C THR A 40 23.49 -14.13 -9.42
N ILE A 41 23.98 -14.93 -10.37
CA ILE A 41 25.41 -15.14 -10.59
C ILE A 41 25.87 -14.31 -11.78
N ILE A 42 27.15 -13.94 -11.76
CA ILE A 42 27.83 -13.28 -12.88
C ILE A 42 29.00 -14.16 -13.32
N LEU A 43 29.10 -14.46 -14.61
CA LEU A 43 30.22 -15.20 -15.18
C LEU A 43 31.46 -14.31 -15.24
N GLN A 44 32.63 -14.90 -15.07
CA GLN A 44 33.92 -14.21 -15.22
C GLN A 44 34.39 -14.11 -16.69
N LYS A 45 33.50 -14.39 -17.63
CA LYS A 45 33.71 -14.19 -19.07
C LYS A 45 32.64 -13.29 -19.64
N ALA A 46 32.98 -12.57 -20.69
CA ALA A 46 32.02 -11.96 -21.59
C ALA A 46 31.49 -13.02 -22.57
N VAL A 47 30.22 -12.90 -22.96
CA VAL A 47 29.64 -13.70 -24.04
C VAL A 47 29.35 -12.74 -25.20
N PRO A 48 29.84 -13.01 -26.42
CA PRO A 48 29.53 -12.20 -27.60
C PRO A 48 28.01 -12.09 -27.79
N ALA A 49 27.52 -10.92 -28.20
CA ALA A 49 26.08 -10.64 -28.23
C ALA A 49 25.31 -11.55 -29.21
N ASP A 50 25.97 -11.96 -30.29
CA ASP A 50 25.50 -12.91 -31.30
C ASP A 50 25.40 -14.36 -30.77
N GLU A 51 26.15 -14.71 -29.73
CA GLU A 51 26.07 -16.03 -29.07
C GLU A 51 25.04 -16.08 -27.94
N ILE A 52 24.45 -14.94 -27.55
CA ILE A 52 23.45 -14.89 -26.49
C ILE A 52 22.12 -15.42 -27.02
N VAL A 53 21.89 -16.72 -26.78
CA VAL A 53 20.63 -17.39 -27.08
C VAL A 53 19.77 -17.48 -25.81
N THR A 54 18.63 -16.80 -25.82
CA THR A 54 17.62 -16.87 -24.74
C THR A 54 16.25 -17.12 -25.33
N GLN A 55 15.46 -17.98 -24.68
CA GLN A 55 14.03 -18.12 -25.01
C GLN A 55 13.22 -16.91 -24.54
N ALA A 56 11.97 -16.79 -24.96
CA ALA A 56 11.09 -15.75 -24.44
C ALA A 56 10.62 -16.05 -23.00
N TYR A 57 10.60 -15.02 -22.16
CA TYR A 57 10.09 -15.11 -20.80
C TYR A 57 8.96 -14.12 -20.56
N THR A 58 7.92 -14.57 -19.87
CA THR A 58 6.79 -13.73 -19.47
C THR A 58 6.85 -13.47 -17.96
N LEU A 59 6.94 -12.20 -17.56
CA LEU A 59 6.73 -11.80 -16.16
C LEU A 59 5.27 -11.47 -15.94
N SER A 60 4.61 -12.32 -15.17
CA SER A 60 3.20 -12.18 -14.80
C SER A 60 3.05 -11.55 -13.42
N VAL A 61 2.10 -10.63 -13.30
CA VAL A 61 1.85 -9.82 -12.10
C VAL A 61 0.38 -9.94 -11.70
N ASP A 62 0.14 -10.42 -10.47
CA ASP A 62 -1.18 -10.41 -9.82
C ASP A 62 -1.22 -9.32 -8.73
N PRO A 63 -1.79 -8.13 -9.02
CA PRO A 63 -1.79 -7.02 -8.07
C PRO A 63 -2.89 -7.15 -7.01
N GLY A 64 -2.54 -7.71 -5.85
CA GLY A 64 -3.41 -7.70 -4.67
C GLY A 64 -3.27 -6.47 -3.75
N SER A 65 -4.22 -6.33 -2.82
CA SER A 65 -4.27 -5.19 -1.89
C SER A 65 -3.19 -5.22 -0.79
N LYS A 66 -2.77 -6.41 -0.36
CA LYS A 66 -1.76 -6.63 0.68
C LYS A 66 -0.49 -7.24 0.12
N VAL A 67 -0.65 -8.18 -0.81
CA VAL A 67 0.41 -8.95 -1.44
C VAL A 67 0.21 -8.86 -2.95
N THR A 68 1.28 -8.70 -3.70
CA THR A 68 1.29 -8.86 -5.16
C THR A 68 2.04 -10.14 -5.48
N GLY A 69 1.41 -11.03 -6.24
CA GLY A 69 2.05 -12.20 -6.82
C GLY A 69 2.92 -11.80 -8.00
N LEU A 70 4.10 -12.40 -8.10
CA LEU A 70 5.00 -12.27 -9.24
C LEU A 70 5.43 -13.68 -9.68
N ALA A 71 5.36 -13.96 -10.97
CA ALA A 71 5.83 -15.21 -11.54
C ALA A 71 6.52 -14.95 -12.88
N ILE A 72 7.60 -15.68 -13.16
CA ILE A 72 8.24 -15.70 -14.48
C ILE A 72 8.05 -17.10 -15.06
N THR A 73 7.48 -17.17 -16.26
CA THR A 73 7.25 -18.42 -17.00
C THR A 73 8.02 -18.43 -18.31
N THR A 74 8.45 -19.62 -18.74
CA THR A 74 8.96 -19.87 -20.10
C THR A 74 7.83 -19.92 -21.14
N GLU A 75 8.17 -20.08 -22.41
CA GLU A 75 7.22 -20.37 -23.49
C GLU A 75 6.45 -21.68 -23.24
N ASP A 76 7.11 -22.70 -22.69
CA ASP A 76 6.50 -23.99 -22.33
C ASP A 76 5.62 -23.95 -21.07
N ALA A 77 5.37 -22.75 -20.54
CA ALA A 77 4.65 -22.49 -19.29
C ALA A 77 5.33 -23.04 -18.02
N GLU A 78 6.64 -23.34 -18.04
CA GLU A 78 7.39 -23.75 -16.85
C GLU A 78 7.60 -22.54 -15.92
N ILE A 79 7.26 -22.67 -14.62
CA ILE A 79 7.53 -21.62 -13.63
C ILE A 79 9.03 -21.58 -13.30
N VAL A 80 9.70 -20.49 -13.68
CA VAL A 80 11.13 -20.30 -13.48
C VAL A 80 11.45 -19.52 -12.22
N TYR A 81 10.61 -18.56 -11.87
CA TYR A 81 10.74 -17.75 -10.66
C TYR A 81 9.36 -17.41 -10.12
N ALA A 82 9.21 -17.41 -8.80
CA ALA A 82 7.97 -17.07 -8.13
C ALA A 82 8.27 -16.23 -6.88
N ALA A 83 7.46 -15.20 -6.63
CA ALA A 83 7.63 -14.34 -5.48
C ALA A 83 6.31 -13.72 -4.98
N GLU A 84 6.30 -13.41 -3.69
CA GLU A 84 5.24 -12.64 -3.03
C GLU A 84 5.78 -11.30 -2.53
N LEU A 85 5.24 -10.21 -3.08
CA LEU A 85 5.58 -8.85 -2.69
C LEU A 85 4.58 -8.31 -1.67
N HIS A 86 4.97 -8.34 -0.39
CA HIS A 86 4.15 -7.83 0.72
C HIS A 86 4.28 -6.31 0.86
N HIS A 87 3.15 -5.64 0.65
CA HIS A 87 3.06 -4.19 0.70
C HIS A 87 2.97 -3.64 2.12
N ARG A 88 3.47 -2.42 2.30
CA ARG A 88 3.42 -1.69 3.58
C ARG A 88 2.37 -0.58 3.62
N GLY A 89 1.39 -0.60 2.71
CA GLY A 89 0.41 0.47 2.53
C GLY A 89 -0.34 0.84 3.82
N ALA A 90 -0.75 -0.16 4.60
CA ALA A 90 -1.41 0.06 5.90
C ALA A 90 -0.51 0.79 6.91
N GLN A 91 0.78 0.43 6.97
CA GLN A 91 1.76 1.09 7.84
C GLN A 91 2.01 2.55 7.38
N VAL A 92 2.07 2.79 6.07
CA VAL A 92 2.20 4.15 5.50
C VAL A 92 0.98 4.99 5.85
N LYS A 93 -0.23 4.45 5.66
CA LYS A 93 -1.50 5.11 6.02
C LYS A 93 -1.52 5.47 7.50
N LYS A 94 -1.17 4.53 8.39
CA LYS A 94 -1.07 4.77 9.83
C LYS A 94 -0.08 5.89 10.16
N ALA A 95 1.13 5.86 9.61
CA ALA A 95 2.14 6.90 9.84
C ALA A 95 1.70 8.29 9.35
N LEU A 96 0.95 8.36 8.24
CA LEU A 96 0.35 9.60 7.75
C LEU A 96 -0.75 10.12 8.68
N SER A 97 -1.62 9.23 9.16
CA SER A 97 -2.66 9.54 10.15
C SER A 97 -2.07 10.05 11.47
N ASP A 98 -1.04 9.37 11.98
CA ASP A 98 -0.32 9.76 13.20
C ASP A 98 0.29 11.16 13.03
N ARG A 99 0.97 11.40 11.90
CA ARG A 99 1.54 12.72 11.56
C ARG A 99 0.48 13.82 11.48
N ALA A 100 -0.67 13.54 10.88
CA ALA A 100 -1.79 14.47 10.84
C ALA A 100 -2.33 14.74 12.26
N GLY A 101 -2.39 13.71 13.11
CA GLY A 101 -2.70 13.81 14.54
C GLY A 101 -1.72 14.74 15.27
N PHE A 102 -0.41 14.50 15.16
CA PHE A 102 0.61 15.35 15.79
C PHE A 102 0.55 16.80 15.31
N ARG A 103 0.35 17.03 14.00
CA ARG A 103 0.17 18.38 13.44
C ARG A 103 -1.06 19.08 14.01
N ARG A 104 -2.17 18.35 14.22
CA ARG A 104 -3.38 18.90 14.85
C ARG A 104 -3.14 19.22 16.32
N GLY A 105 -2.55 18.28 17.07
CA GLY A 105 -2.22 18.47 18.49
C GLY A 105 -1.34 19.70 18.74
N ARG A 106 -0.31 19.91 17.92
CA ARG A 106 0.51 21.14 17.99
C ARG A 106 -0.31 22.41 17.76
N ARG A 107 -1.28 22.39 16.84
CA ARG A 107 -2.13 23.55 16.54
C ARG A 107 -3.20 23.83 17.59
N THR A 108 -3.63 22.83 18.37
CA THR A 108 -4.71 22.98 19.34
C THR A 108 -4.21 23.12 20.78
N ARG A 109 -3.09 22.46 21.14
CA ARG A 109 -2.55 22.44 22.51
C ARG A 109 -1.37 23.40 22.72
N ASN A 110 -0.54 23.65 21.70
CA ASN A 110 0.62 24.54 21.78
C ASN A 110 0.37 25.83 20.98
N LEU A 111 -0.48 26.71 21.52
CA LEU A 111 -0.96 27.93 20.87
C LEU A 111 0.06 29.09 20.90
N ARG A 112 1.36 28.84 20.65
CA ARG A 112 2.27 29.96 20.29
C ARG A 112 2.08 30.31 18.82
N TYR A 113 1.81 31.59 18.59
CA TYR A 113 1.50 32.27 17.33
C TYR A 113 2.12 31.59 16.11
N ARG A 114 1.28 30.92 15.31
CA ARG A 114 1.67 30.49 13.96
C ARG A 114 0.72 31.13 12.96
N PRO A 115 1.19 32.06 12.09
CA PRO A 115 0.38 32.59 11.01
C PRO A 115 -0.10 31.45 10.12
N ALA A 116 -1.37 31.49 9.75
CA ALA A 116 -1.93 30.47 8.87
C ALA A 116 -1.31 30.61 7.47
N ARG A 117 -0.89 29.50 6.87
CA ARG A 117 -0.34 29.47 5.51
C ARG A 117 -1.44 29.03 4.55
N TRP A 118 -1.95 29.98 3.76
CA TRP A 118 -3.14 29.80 2.92
C TRP A 118 -2.79 29.40 1.47
N ALA A 119 -1.66 29.85 0.92
CA ALA A 119 -1.21 29.55 -0.45
C ALA A 119 -0.48 28.21 -0.64
N ASN A 120 0.05 27.58 0.41
CA ASN A 120 1.00 26.45 0.28
C ASN A 120 0.36 25.05 0.32
N ARG A 121 -0.81 24.84 -0.30
CA ARG A 121 -1.55 23.56 -0.14
C ARG A 121 -2.05 22.90 -1.42
N ALA A 122 -1.48 23.21 -2.58
CA ALA A 122 -1.62 22.31 -3.73
C ALA A 122 -1.07 20.93 -3.34
N ARG A 123 -1.87 19.89 -3.54
CA ARG A 123 -1.40 18.51 -3.33
C ARG A 123 -0.41 18.22 -4.46
N LYS A 124 0.67 17.53 -4.10
CA LYS A 124 1.52 16.92 -5.12
C LYS A 124 0.77 15.74 -5.71
N VAL A 125 0.76 15.61 -7.02
CA VAL A 125 0.15 14.52 -7.77
C VAL A 125 1.25 13.57 -8.26
N PRO A 126 0.99 12.27 -8.37
CA PRO A 126 1.94 11.35 -8.97
C PRO A 126 2.02 11.61 -10.48
N VAL A 127 3.23 11.74 -11.01
CA VAL A 127 3.55 11.91 -12.43
C VAL A 127 4.58 10.86 -12.79
N LEU A 128 4.35 10.14 -13.90
CA LEU A 128 5.30 9.20 -14.46
C LEU A 128 6.28 9.97 -15.34
N THR A 129 7.58 9.72 -15.14
CA THR A 129 8.68 10.30 -15.91
C THR A 129 9.61 9.17 -16.35
N ASP A 130 10.58 9.43 -17.21
CA ASP A 130 11.57 8.42 -17.63
C ASP A 130 12.36 7.84 -16.44
N ALA A 131 12.54 8.64 -15.39
CA ALA A 131 13.17 8.21 -14.14
C ALA A 131 12.22 7.40 -13.21
N GLY A 132 10.98 7.18 -13.64
CA GLY A 132 9.91 6.54 -12.89
C GLY A 132 8.92 7.49 -12.25
N TRP A 133 8.09 6.97 -11.35
CA TRP A 133 7.04 7.78 -10.70
C TRP A 133 7.56 8.76 -9.65
N THR A 134 7.11 10.02 -9.73
CA THR A 134 7.44 11.06 -8.75
C THR A 134 6.22 11.88 -8.34
N TYR A 135 6.26 12.43 -7.11
CA TYR A 135 5.23 13.37 -6.65
C TYR A 135 5.65 14.80 -6.98
N GLN A 136 4.98 15.41 -7.96
CA GLN A 136 5.24 16.78 -8.42
C GLN A 136 4.07 17.71 -8.08
N ARG A 137 4.30 19.03 -8.07
CA ARG A 137 3.17 19.98 -7.98
C ARG A 137 2.44 19.91 -9.32
N ALA A 138 1.12 19.84 -9.31
CA ALA A 138 0.34 19.97 -10.54
C ALA A 138 0.76 21.29 -11.23
N ALA A 139 1.01 21.23 -12.54
CA ALA A 139 1.21 22.42 -13.35
C ALA A 139 -0.01 23.34 -13.14
N LYS A 140 0.21 24.65 -13.00
CA LYS A 140 -0.89 25.58 -13.21
C LYS A 140 -1.21 25.47 -14.69
N GLU A 141 -2.47 25.22 -15.05
CA GLU A 141 -2.91 25.44 -16.43
C GLU A 141 -2.56 26.89 -16.78
N GLU A 142 -1.66 27.05 -17.76
CA GLU A 142 -1.38 28.33 -18.41
C GLU A 142 -2.60 28.63 -19.30
N GLY A 143 -3.66 29.12 -18.66
CA GLY A 143 -4.95 29.33 -19.33
C GLY A 143 -5.94 30.15 -18.52
N ASN A 144 -5.49 30.85 -17.49
CA ASN A 144 -6.24 31.95 -16.91
C ASN A 144 -5.30 33.11 -16.68
N ASP A 145 -5.37 34.01 -17.65
CA ASP A 145 -4.68 35.26 -17.81
C ASP A 145 -4.49 36.01 -16.48
N ALA A 146 -3.29 35.90 -15.92
CA ALA A 146 -2.87 36.70 -14.76
C ALA A 146 -2.46 38.13 -15.18
N SER A 147 -2.86 38.57 -16.37
CA SER A 147 -2.55 39.89 -16.94
C SER A 147 -3.67 40.93 -16.79
N LYS A 148 -4.88 40.56 -16.36
CA LYS A 148 -5.98 41.53 -16.10
C LYS A 148 -6.35 41.65 -14.62
N THR A 149 -5.41 42.10 -13.81
CA THR A 149 -5.74 42.90 -12.60
C THR A 149 -4.55 43.80 -12.28
N GLN A 150 -4.29 44.76 -13.19
CA GLN A 150 -3.56 45.96 -12.77
C GLN A 150 -4.36 46.62 -11.64
N ASN A 151 -3.61 46.96 -10.59
CA ASN A 151 -4.03 47.78 -9.47
C ASN A 151 -4.90 48.97 -9.90
N THR A 152 -6.18 48.93 -9.56
CA THR A 152 -6.92 50.14 -9.20
C THR A 152 -7.04 50.17 -7.69
N PHE A 153 -5.94 50.55 -7.04
CA PHE A 153 -5.99 51.05 -5.66
C PHE A 153 -6.72 52.40 -5.70
N ASN A 154 -8.05 52.40 -5.57
CA ASN A 154 -8.76 53.61 -5.18
C ASN A 154 -10.00 53.30 -4.34
N ARG A 155 -9.97 53.84 -3.12
CA ARG A 155 -11.08 54.05 -2.17
C ARG A 155 -12.14 52.95 -2.09
N VAL A 156 -11.84 51.89 -1.34
CA VAL A 156 -12.87 50.97 -0.84
C VAL A 156 -12.78 50.88 0.68
N SER A 157 -13.88 51.20 1.36
CA SER A 157 -13.95 51.23 2.82
C SER A 157 -13.69 49.86 3.44
N TRP A 158 -13.07 49.85 4.62
CA TRP A 158 -12.68 48.63 5.37
C TRP A 158 -13.84 47.66 5.67
N SER A 159 -15.10 48.05 5.47
CA SER A 159 -16.27 47.19 5.66
C SER A 159 -16.50 46.20 4.50
N GLN A 160 -15.96 46.47 3.31
CA GLN A 160 -16.12 45.60 2.13
C GLN A 160 -15.04 44.51 2.01
N PHE A 161 -13.97 44.57 2.82
CA PHE A 161 -12.94 43.51 2.95
C PHE A 161 -13.27 42.42 3.99
N ARG A 162 -14.55 42.25 4.36
CA ARG A 162 -14.98 41.07 5.11
C ARG A 162 -15.05 39.87 4.15
N ASP A 163 -13.97 39.09 4.12
CA ASP A 163 -13.94 37.80 3.41
C ASP A 163 -15.10 36.90 3.90
N LYS A 164 -16.17 36.79 3.09
CA LYS A 164 -17.43 36.07 3.39
C LYS A 164 -17.20 34.59 3.77
N ARG A 165 -16.01 34.04 3.51
CA ARG A 165 -15.58 32.68 3.85
C ARG A 165 -15.31 32.45 5.34
N TYR A 166 -15.31 33.49 6.18
CA TYR A 166 -14.86 33.40 7.59
C TYR A 166 -15.77 34.17 8.56
N ARG A 167 -16.06 33.55 9.72
CA ARG A 167 -16.75 34.16 10.87
C ARG A 167 -15.81 34.19 12.06
N TRP A 168 -15.78 35.31 12.78
CA TRP A 168 -15.09 35.40 14.07
C TRP A 168 -15.99 34.82 15.16
N GLU A 169 -15.52 33.79 15.85
CA GLU A 169 -16.24 33.23 16.99
C GLU A 169 -15.50 33.55 18.30
N ARG A 170 -16.30 33.94 19.29
CA ARG A 170 -15.85 34.19 20.65
C ARG A 170 -15.73 32.85 21.37
N LEU A 171 -14.54 32.53 21.90
CA LEU A 171 -14.37 31.30 22.68
C LEU A 171 -14.92 31.52 24.11
N PRO A 172 -15.66 30.55 24.68
CA PRO A 172 -16.13 30.66 26.06
C PRO A 172 -14.93 30.66 27.03
N PRO A 173 -15.01 31.44 28.13
CA PRO A 173 -13.95 31.49 29.12
C PRO A 173 -13.78 30.12 29.79
N THR A 174 -12.55 29.60 29.83
CA THR A 174 -12.24 28.38 30.58
C THR A 174 -12.11 28.71 32.07
N LYS A 175 -12.72 27.90 32.95
CA LYS A 175 -12.80 28.13 34.42
C LYS A 175 -11.45 28.22 35.16
N THR A 176 -10.31 28.03 34.51
CA THR A 176 -9.00 27.88 35.19
C THR A 176 -7.94 28.92 34.86
N ASN A 177 -8.29 30.19 34.61
CA ASN A 177 -7.36 31.32 34.80
C ASN A 177 -8.05 32.68 34.63
N ARG A 178 -8.21 33.44 35.72
CA ARG A 178 -8.85 34.78 35.80
C ARG A 178 -8.09 35.92 35.08
N ARG A 179 -6.95 35.65 34.42
CA ARG A 179 -6.07 36.69 33.82
C ARG A 179 -5.67 36.46 32.35
N GLN A 180 -6.49 35.81 31.51
CA GLN A 180 -6.19 35.73 30.06
C GLN A 180 -7.01 36.70 29.20
N LYS A 181 -6.30 37.56 28.45
CA LYS A 181 -6.80 38.46 27.41
C LYS A 181 -7.79 37.77 26.47
N GLN A 182 -8.81 38.51 26.04
CA GLN A 182 -9.88 38.05 25.15
C GLN A 182 -9.34 37.30 23.92
N ARG A 183 -9.83 36.07 23.69
CA ARG A 183 -9.33 35.19 22.61
C ARG A 183 -10.37 35.04 21.51
N TRP A 184 -10.07 35.59 20.35
CA TRP A 184 -10.86 35.44 19.14
C TRP A 184 -10.28 34.32 18.28
N LYS A 185 -11.15 33.44 17.76
CA LYS A 185 -10.75 32.43 16.78
C LYS A 185 -11.42 32.73 15.45
N ARG A 186 -10.60 32.81 14.39
CA ARG A 186 -11.11 32.90 13.02
C ARG A 186 -11.56 31.50 12.58
N VAL A 187 -12.87 31.32 12.40
CA VAL A 187 -13.47 30.06 11.98
C VAL A 187 -13.79 30.14 10.50
N ARG A 188 -13.36 29.12 9.74
CA ARG A 188 -13.66 28.98 8.32
C ARG A 188 -15.09 28.49 8.19
N VAL A 189 -15.96 29.26 7.53
CA VAL A 189 -17.36 28.92 7.31
C VAL A 189 -17.52 28.15 5.99
N GLU A 190 -16.64 28.40 5.01
CA GLU A 190 -16.74 27.80 3.69
C GLU A 190 -15.61 26.81 3.40
N HIS A 191 -15.99 25.56 3.12
CA HIS A 191 -15.09 24.46 2.81
C HIS A 191 -14.90 24.37 1.28
N GLN A 192 -13.95 25.14 0.71
CA GLN A 192 -13.52 24.86 -0.66
C GLN A 192 -13.00 23.41 -0.74
N LYS A 193 -13.72 22.56 -1.50
CA LYS A 193 -13.22 21.24 -1.91
C LYS A 193 -11.87 21.47 -2.60
N ARG A 194 -10.85 20.71 -2.21
CA ARG A 194 -9.57 20.78 -2.92
C ARG A 194 -9.82 20.07 -4.25
N ALA A 195 -9.48 20.70 -5.37
CA ALA A 195 -9.56 20.06 -6.67
C ALA A 195 -8.72 18.76 -6.62
N ASP A 196 -9.36 17.63 -6.94
CA ASP A 196 -8.79 16.28 -6.87
C ASP A 196 -8.18 15.87 -8.23
N ASN A 197 -7.45 16.78 -8.88
CA ASN A 197 -6.81 16.66 -10.20
C ASN A 197 -5.80 15.49 -10.25
N GLY A 198 -6.25 14.23 -10.31
CA GLY A 198 -5.38 13.04 -10.36
C GLY A 198 -4.64 12.71 -9.06
N TRP A 199 -5.06 13.25 -7.90
CA TRP A 199 -4.36 12.97 -6.64
C TRP A 199 -4.58 11.54 -6.14
N VAL A 200 -3.51 10.75 -6.08
CA VAL A 200 -3.50 9.42 -5.45
C VAL A 200 -2.77 9.45 -4.10
N ALA A 201 -3.29 8.75 -3.10
CA ALA A 201 -2.71 8.71 -1.77
C ALA A 201 -1.33 8.00 -1.75
N PRO A 202 -0.32 8.51 -0.99
CA PRO A 202 1.01 7.88 -0.94
C PRO A 202 1.04 6.44 -0.43
N SER A 203 0.04 6.02 0.34
CA SER A 203 -0.10 4.62 0.77
C SER A 203 -0.46 3.68 -0.38
N LEU A 204 -1.19 4.19 -1.39
CA LEU A 204 -1.59 3.46 -2.58
C LEU A 204 -0.44 3.48 -3.61
N MET A 205 0.13 4.66 -3.90
CA MET A 205 1.29 4.79 -4.80
C MET A 205 2.52 4.01 -4.30
N SER A 206 2.67 3.80 -2.99
CA SER A 206 3.73 2.93 -2.48
C SER A 206 3.66 1.51 -3.04
N ARG A 207 2.48 1.02 -3.46
CA ARG A 207 2.35 -0.30 -4.10
C ARG A 207 2.87 -0.26 -5.53
N VAL A 208 2.45 0.77 -6.29
CA VAL A 208 2.93 1.04 -7.65
C VAL A 208 4.46 1.15 -7.67
N PHE A 209 5.06 1.94 -6.77
CA PHE A 209 6.52 2.08 -6.70
C PHE A 209 7.25 0.78 -6.36
N ASN A 210 6.66 -0.06 -5.51
CA ASN A 210 7.26 -1.35 -5.18
C ASN A 210 7.21 -2.27 -6.41
N LEU A 211 6.08 -2.30 -7.10
CA LEU A 211 5.87 -3.09 -8.31
C LEU A 211 6.85 -2.64 -9.41
N GLU A 212 6.89 -1.35 -9.73
CA GLU A 212 7.87 -0.72 -10.64
C GLU A 212 9.30 -1.13 -10.32
N THR A 213 9.69 -1.02 -9.04
CA THR A 213 11.05 -1.39 -8.59
C THR A 213 11.34 -2.87 -8.85
N TRP A 214 10.36 -3.75 -8.64
CA TRP A 214 10.55 -5.19 -8.78
C TRP A 214 10.48 -5.66 -10.22
N THR A 215 9.57 -5.13 -11.03
CA THR A 215 9.55 -5.34 -12.48
C THR A 215 10.91 -4.98 -13.07
N ARG A 216 11.42 -3.76 -12.81
CA ARG A 216 12.74 -3.35 -13.32
C ARG A 216 13.89 -4.22 -12.81
N ARG A 217 13.84 -4.67 -11.55
CA ARG A 217 14.86 -5.57 -10.99
C ARG A 217 14.88 -6.94 -11.63
N LEU A 218 13.70 -7.47 -11.99
CA LEU A 218 13.58 -8.76 -12.64
C LEU A 218 13.98 -8.66 -14.11
N CYS A 219 13.54 -7.63 -14.84
CA CYS A 219 13.97 -7.38 -16.22
C CYS A 219 15.48 -7.17 -16.35
N ALA A 220 16.13 -6.64 -15.32
CA ALA A 220 17.59 -6.47 -15.31
C ALA A 220 18.39 -7.76 -15.12
N VAL A 221 17.76 -8.90 -14.81
CA VAL A 221 18.47 -10.16 -14.51
C VAL A 221 17.85 -11.40 -15.16
N TYR A 222 16.62 -11.31 -15.68
CA TYR A 222 15.97 -12.35 -16.47
C TYR A 222 15.66 -11.78 -17.86
N PRO A 223 15.79 -12.57 -18.94
CA PRO A 223 15.55 -12.12 -20.31
C PRO A 223 14.04 -12.05 -20.61
N ILE A 224 13.35 -11.14 -19.92
CA ILE A 224 11.91 -10.94 -20.02
C ILE A 224 11.59 -10.17 -21.30
N THR A 225 10.74 -10.76 -22.12
CA THR A 225 10.29 -10.17 -23.39
C THR A 225 8.82 -9.76 -23.36
N ARG A 226 8.02 -10.34 -22.44
CA ARG A 226 6.59 -10.06 -22.28
C ARG A 226 6.22 -9.82 -20.82
N LEU A 227 5.22 -8.98 -20.60
CA LEU A 227 4.61 -8.74 -19.30
C LEU A 227 3.15 -9.16 -19.35
N ALA A 228 2.66 -9.79 -18.29
CA ALA A 228 1.25 -10.08 -18.14
C ALA A 228 0.74 -9.50 -16.82
N ILE A 229 -0.47 -8.95 -16.82
CA ILE A 229 -1.07 -8.37 -15.63
C ILE A 229 -2.52 -8.77 -15.48
N GLU A 230 -2.90 -9.25 -14.30
CA GLU A 230 -4.31 -9.43 -13.99
C GLU A 230 -5.00 -8.07 -13.84
N THR A 231 -5.98 -7.82 -14.72
CA THR A 231 -6.81 -6.61 -14.66
C THR A 231 -7.92 -6.79 -13.63
N VAL A 232 -7.60 -6.42 -12.39
CA VAL A 232 -8.56 -6.54 -11.30
C VAL A 232 -9.60 -5.41 -11.40
N LYS A 233 -10.83 -5.73 -11.80
CA LYS A 233 -11.99 -4.82 -11.74
C LYS A 233 -12.98 -5.35 -10.70
N PHE A 234 -13.03 -4.71 -9.53
CA PHE A 234 -14.09 -4.98 -8.57
C PHE A 234 -15.26 -4.02 -8.78
N ASP A 235 -16.46 -4.53 -9.01
CA ASP A 235 -17.65 -3.71 -8.89
C ASP A 235 -18.03 -3.57 -7.41
N LEU A 236 -17.69 -2.41 -6.84
CA LEU A 236 -17.91 -2.18 -5.41
C LEU A 236 -19.40 -2.03 -5.08
N GLN A 237 -20.23 -1.58 -6.03
CA GLN A 237 -21.65 -1.40 -5.78
C GLN A 237 -22.36 -2.75 -5.83
N LEU A 238 -22.10 -3.56 -6.84
CA LEU A 238 -22.63 -4.93 -6.94
C LEU A 238 -22.19 -5.83 -5.78
N MET A 239 -20.97 -5.64 -5.27
CA MET A 239 -20.50 -6.38 -4.09
C MET A 239 -21.12 -5.89 -2.77
N GLU A 240 -21.56 -4.63 -2.70
CA GLU A 240 -22.26 -4.07 -1.52
C GLU A 240 -23.76 -4.42 -1.57
N ASP A 241 -24.34 -4.50 -2.76
CA ASP A 241 -25.73 -4.81 -3.05
C ASP A 241 -25.84 -5.70 -4.31
N PRO A 242 -25.97 -7.03 -4.15
CA PRO A 242 -26.02 -7.98 -5.28
C PRO A 242 -27.21 -7.76 -6.22
N ASP A 243 -28.27 -7.10 -5.76
CA ASP A 243 -29.52 -6.91 -6.49
C ASP A 243 -29.58 -5.53 -7.20
N ILE A 244 -28.44 -4.83 -7.29
CA ILE A 244 -28.37 -3.52 -7.94
C ILE A 244 -28.45 -3.65 -9.47
N HIS A 245 -29.40 -2.95 -10.09
CA HIS A 245 -29.63 -2.99 -11.53
C HIS A 245 -29.93 -1.62 -12.16
N GLY A 246 -29.51 -1.44 -13.43
CA GLY A 246 -29.90 -0.30 -14.27
C GLY A 246 -29.59 1.07 -13.66
N ILE A 247 -30.62 1.90 -13.54
CA ILE A 247 -30.54 3.31 -13.08
C ILE A 247 -30.00 3.43 -11.64
N GLN A 248 -30.13 2.38 -10.82
CA GLN A 248 -29.65 2.37 -9.44
C GLN A 248 -28.12 2.55 -9.33
N TYR A 249 -27.36 2.13 -10.35
CA TYR A 249 -25.91 2.39 -10.43
C TYR A 249 -25.58 3.89 -10.49
N GLN A 250 -26.46 4.68 -11.12
CA GLN A 250 -26.32 6.12 -11.26
C GLN A 250 -26.88 6.86 -10.04
N GLN A 251 -27.93 6.30 -9.43
CA GLN A 251 -28.62 6.84 -8.27
C GLN A 251 -28.07 6.23 -6.96
N GLY A 252 -26.87 6.66 -6.55
CA GLY A 252 -26.32 6.24 -5.26
C GLY A 252 -27.18 6.65 -4.04
N THR A 253 -26.82 6.19 -2.84
CA THR A 253 -27.61 6.36 -1.59
C THR A 253 -28.08 7.79 -1.27
N LEU A 254 -27.35 8.79 -1.74
CA LEU A 254 -27.63 10.22 -1.52
C LEU A 254 -28.22 10.93 -2.75
N HIS A 255 -28.60 10.20 -3.81
CA HIS A 255 -29.18 10.79 -5.00
C HIS A 255 -30.41 11.63 -4.61
N GLY A 256 -30.41 12.91 -5.02
CA GLY A 256 -31.48 13.86 -4.70
C GLY A 256 -31.57 14.32 -3.23
N ARG A 257 -30.68 13.89 -2.31
CA ARG A 257 -30.77 14.22 -0.88
C ARG A 257 -29.49 14.84 -0.31
N GLU A 258 -29.65 15.85 0.55
CA GLU A 258 -28.54 16.32 1.39
C GLU A 258 -28.19 15.25 2.43
N ILE A 259 -26.89 15.02 2.65
CA ILE A 259 -26.40 14.01 3.61
C ILE A 259 -26.96 14.21 5.01
N ARG A 260 -27.20 15.47 5.42
CA ARG A 260 -27.73 15.78 6.74
C ARG A 260 -29.21 15.38 6.83
N GLU A 261 -30.02 15.68 5.82
CA GLU A 261 -31.44 15.34 5.82
C GLU A 261 -31.63 13.82 5.77
N TYR A 262 -30.86 13.13 4.93
CA TYR A 262 -30.82 11.67 4.90
C TYR A 262 -30.54 11.06 6.29
N LEU A 263 -29.57 11.59 7.02
CA LEU A 263 -29.23 11.11 8.36
C LEU A 263 -30.32 11.47 9.40
N LEU A 264 -30.99 12.61 9.25
CA LEU A 264 -32.10 13.02 10.11
C LEU A 264 -33.32 12.12 9.94
N GLU A 265 -33.66 11.73 8.70
CA GLU A 265 -34.69 10.73 8.39
C GLU A 265 -34.35 9.38 9.01
N LEU A 266 -33.14 8.87 8.75
CA LEU A 266 -32.67 7.58 9.26
C LEU A 266 -32.69 7.50 10.79
N THR A 267 -32.36 8.60 11.46
CA THR A 267 -32.34 8.68 12.93
C THR A 267 -33.67 9.12 13.53
N LYS A 268 -34.72 9.31 12.71
CA LYS A 268 -36.03 9.85 13.14
C LYS A 268 -35.90 11.12 13.97
N ARG A 269 -34.94 11.99 13.59
CA ARG A 269 -34.58 13.25 14.28
C ARG A 269 -34.27 13.08 15.77
N LYS A 270 -33.74 11.92 16.16
CA LYS A 270 -33.30 11.60 17.53
C LYS A 270 -31.79 11.41 17.58
N CYS A 271 -31.19 11.66 18.74
CA CYS A 271 -29.79 11.31 18.93
C CYS A 271 -29.61 9.78 18.93
N ALA A 272 -28.72 9.27 18.07
CA ALA A 272 -28.44 7.84 17.94
C ALA A 272 -27.92 7.17 19.21
N TYR A 273 -27.39 7.94 20.18
CA TYR A 273 -26.82 7.42 21.41
C TYR A 273 -27.72 7.60 22.63
N CYS A 274 -28.33 8.76 22.83
CA CYS A 274 -29.18 9.02 24.00
C CYS A 274 -30.68 8.98 23.72
N GLY A 275 -31.10 8.87 22.46
CA GLY A 275 -32.51 8.83 22.07
C GLY A 275 -33.26 10.16 22.17
N LYS A 276 -32.65 11.21 22.78
CA LYS A 276 -33.29 12.52 22.92
C LYS A 276 -33.66 13.13 21.56
N ASN A 277 -34.87 13.66 21.47
CA ASN A 277 -35.40 14.47 20.36
C ASN A 277 -35.31 15.96 20.72
N LYS A 278 -35.67 16.84 19.77
CA LYS A 278 -35.73 18.32 19.96
C LYS A 278 -34.44 18.95 20.52
N VAL A 279 -33.30 18.30 20.30
CA VAL A 279 -31.96 18.80 20.67
C VAL A 279 -31.17 19.13 19.42
N ARG A 280 -30.20 20.04 19.53
CA ARG A 280 -29.29 20.34 18.42
C ARG A 280 -28.45 19.10 18.08
N LEU A 281 -28.70 18.53 16.91
CA LEU A 281 -28.00 17.36 16.39
C LEU A 281 -26.85 17.77 15.45
N GLU A 282 -25.72 17.12 15.63
CA GLU A 282 -24.50 17.24 14.82
C GLU A 282 -24.27 15.93 14.05
N VAL A 283 -23.72 16.06 12.84
CA VAL A 283 -23.28 14.90 12.05
C VAL A 283 -22.03 14.33 12.71
N GLU A 284 -22.11 13.06 13.11
CA GLU A 284 -21.12 12.38 13.93
C GLU A 284 -20.52 11.18 13.18
N HIS A 285 -19.22 10.95 13.38
CA HIS A 285 -18.49 9.82 12.81
C HIS A 285 -18.45 8.65 13.79
N ILE A 286 -19.30 7.64 13.58
CA ILE A 286 -19.41 6.45 14.45
C ILE A 286 -18.03 5.86 14.72
N ILE A 287 -17.27 5.57 13.66
CA ILE A 287 -15.81 5.40 13.73
C ILE A 287 -15.18 6.77 13.47
N PRO A 288 -14.45 7.38 14.44
CA PRO A 288 -13.87 8.70 14.26
C PRO A 288 -12.92 8.77 13.07
N LYS A 289 -12.91 9.89 12.33
CA LYS A 289 -11.91 10.18 11.27
C LYS A 289 -10.47 9.99 11.75
N ALA A 290 -10.20 10.34 13.01
CA ALA A 290 -8.87 10.18 13.62
C ALA A 290 -8.42 8.71 13.75
N ARG A 291 -9.37 7.76 13.77
CA ARG A 291 -9.14 6.31 13.79
C ARG A 291 -9.46 5.64 12.44
N GLY A 292 -9.56 6.43 11.36
CA GLY A 292 -9.77 5.90 10.00
C GLY A 292 -11.22 5.78 9.54
N GLY A 293 -12.17 6.43 10.22
CA GLY A 293 -13.56 6.54 9.76
C GLY A 293 -13.73 7.21 8.40
N SER A 294 -14.62 6.67 7.56
CA SER A 294 -15.07 7.26 6.29
C SER A 294 -16.05 8.41 6.57
N SER A 295 -16.31 9.24 5.56
CA SER A 295 -17.45 10.18 5.58
C SER A 295 -18.61 9.69 4.72
N ARG A 296 -18.66 8.37 4.46
CA ARG A 296 -19.78 7.74 3.79
C ARG A 296 -20.96 7.67 4.76
N PRO A 297 -22.21 7.69 4.28
CA PRO A 297 -23.40 7.71 5.13
C PRO A 297 -23.45 6.55 6.15
N ASP A 298 -22.95 5.37 5.77
CA ASP A 298 -22.83 4.17 6.60
C ASP A 298 -22.09 4.38 7.94
N ASN A 299 -21.11 5.30 7.97
CA ASN A 299 -20.30 5.62 9.16
C ASN A 299 -20.70 6.97 9.79
N LEU A 300 -21.78 7.58 9.30
CA LEU A 300 -22.31 8.82 9.81
C LEU A 300 -23.60 8.58 10.57
N THR A 301 -23.81 9.36 11.61
CA THR A 301 -25.08 9.36 12.35
C THR A 301 -25.37 10.75 12.92
N MET A 302 -26.56 10.94 13.47
CA MET A 302 -26.92 12.17 14.19
C MET A 302 -26.72 11.97 15.69
N ALA A 303 -25.88 12.81 16.29
CA ALA A 303 -25.65 12.82 17.74
C ALA A 303 -25.88 14.21 18.33
N CYS A 304 -26.41 14.29 19.54
CA CYS A 304 -26.44 15.55 20.27
C CYS A 304 -25.01 15.95 20.66
N ARG A 305 -24.74 17.26 20.78
CA ARG A 305 -23.41 17.77 21.15
C ARG A 305 -22.82 17.08 22.40
N PRO A 306 -23.55 16.89 23.52
CA PRO A 306 -23.00 16.22 24.70
C PRO A 306 -22.51 14.79 24.43
N CYS A 307 -23.27 14.00 23.65
CA CYS A 307 -22.85 12.64 23.29
C CYS A 307 -21.68 12.63 22.32
N ASN A 308 -21.68 13.53 21.33
CA ASN A 308 -20.59 13.69 20.37
C ASN A 308 -19.28 14.06 21.09
N GLU A 309 -19.32 15.01 22.02
CA GLU A 309 -18.18 15.44 22.82
C GLU A 309 -17.72 14.35 23.82
N LYS A 310 -18.67 13.67 24.47
CA LYS A 310 -18.39 12.54 25.38
C LYS A 310 -17.62 11.43 24.65
N LYS A 311 -18.06 11.04 23.45
CA LYS A 311 -17.40 10.03 22.60
C LYS A 311 -16.04 10.53 22.09
N GLY A 312 -16.00 11.74 21.54
CA GLY A 312 -14.81 12.33 20.94
C GLY A 312 -14.15 11.40 19.91
N ASN A 313 -12.89 11.02 20.15
CA ASN A 313 -12.12 10.12 19.28
C ASN A 313 -11.94 8.70 19.85
N LEU A 314 -12.76 8.31 20.82
CA LEU A 314 -12.68 7.02 21.51
C LEU A 314 -13.53 5.96 20.80
N VAL A 315 -13.05 4.72 20.78
CA VAL A 315 -13.80 3.51 20.40
C VAL A 315 -13.26 2.31 21.20
N GLY A 316 -14.03 1.22 21.27
CA GLY A 316 -13.65 -0.02 21.95
C GLY A 316 -13.41 0.15 23.45
N GLU A 317 -12.45 -0.58 24.00
CA GLU A 317 -12.09 -0.56 25.43
C GLU A 317 -11.86 0.85 25.98
N ALA A 318 -11.16 1.70 25.22
CA ALA A 318 -10.87 3.08 25.62
C ALA A 318 -12.13 3.96 25.75
N LEU A 319 -13.22 3.61 25.05
CA LEU A 319 -14.51 4.28 25.18
C LEU A 319 -15.23 3.76 26.42
N ALA A 320 -15.28 2.43 26.63
CA ALA A 320 -15.90 1.83 27.81
C ALA A 320 -15.28 2.37 29.11
N ALA A 321 -13.95 2.35 29.20
CA ALA A 321 -13.21 2.80 30.38
C ALA A 321 -13.44 4.28 30.76
N LYS A 322 -13.79 5.14 29.79
CA LYS A 322 -13.94 6.59 30.03
C LYS A 322 -15.39 7.07 30.03
N CYS A 323 -16.27 6.40 29.29
CA CYS A 323 -17.63 6.86 29.03
C CYS A 323 -18.71 5.95 29.64
N GLY A 324 -18.32 4.82 30.22
CA GLY A 324 -19.19 3.77 30.75
C GLY A 324 -19.50 2.70 29.69
N GLU A 325 -19.71 1.47 30.14
CA GLU A 325 -20.00 0.33 29.27
C GLU A 325 -21.28 0.52 28.46
N ASP A 326 -22.35 1.06 29.05
CA ASP A 326 -23.63 1.24 28.37
C ASP A 326 -23.53 2.19 27.17
N PHE A 327 -22.78 3.27 27.34
CA PHE A 327 -22.54 4.20 26.23
C PHE A 327 -21.68 3.55 25.14
N ALA A 328 -20.68 2.74 25.54
CA ALA A 328 -19.85 2.00 24.59
C ALA A 328 -20.66 0.95 23.80
N LYS A 329 -21.57 0.23 24.46
CA LYS A 329 -22.49 -0.72 23.81
C LYS A 329 -23.36 -0.04 22.75
N LYS A 330 -23.87 1.16 23.03
CA LYS A 330 -24.66 1.94 22.05
C LYS A 330 -23.83 2.37 20.84
N VAL A 331 -22.59 2.79 21.06
CA VAL A 331 -21.67 3.14 19.96
C VAL A 331 -21.29 1.92 19.13
N GLU A 332 -21.03 0.77 19.77
CA GLU A 332 -20.76 -0.49 19.06
C GLU A 332 -22.00 -1.01 18.32
N ALA A 333 -23.21 -0.83 18.85
CA ALA A 333 -24.45 -1.15 18.13
C ALA A 333 -24.62 -0.29 16.88
N ALA A 334 -24.37 1.02 16.96
CA ALA A 334 -24.37 1.90 15.78
C ALA A 334 -23.30 1.48 14.76
N LYS A 335 -22.12 1.03 15.23
CA LYS A 335 -21.04 0.53 14.39
C LYS A 335 -21.37 -0.80 13.71
N ARG A 336 -22.13 -1.69 14.35
CA ARG A 336 -22.59 -2.95 13.73
C ARG A 336 -23.52 -2.72 12.54
N LYS A 337 -24.29 -1.62 12.56
CA LYS A 337 -25.15 -1.20 11.44
C LYS A 337 -24.37 -0.57 10.27
N SER A 338 -23.09 -0.24 10.47
CA SER A 338 -22.22 0.26 9.40
C SER A 338 -21.70 -0.93 8.57
N THR A 339 -21.96 -0.91 7.27
CA THR A 339 -21.52 -1.96 6.34
C THR A 339 -19.99 -2.13 6.38
N LYS A 340 -19.52 -3.39 6.30
CA LYS A 340 -18.09 -3.69 6.25
C LYS A 340 -17.51 -3.15 4.95
N ARG A 341 -16.55 -2.24 5.08
CA ARG A 341 -15.98 -1.54 3.92
C ARG A 341 -15.15 -2.47 3.04
N LEU A 342 -15.35 -2.40 1.72
CA LEU A 342 -14.51 -3.03 0.70
C LEU A 342 -13.20 -2.25 0.45
N THR A 343 -12.48 -1.87 1.52
CA THR A 343 -11.32 -0.97 1.42
C THR A 343 -10.19 -1.53 0.58
N ASP A 344 -10.06 -2.86 0.57
CA ASP A 344 -9.00 -3.55 -0.15
C ASP A 344 -9.28 -3.53 -1.66
N ALA A 345 -10.52 -3.80 -2.07
CA ALA A 345 -10.98 -3.70 -3.46
C ALA A 345 -10.90 -2.26 -4.00
N THR A 346 -11.36 -1.26 -3.23
CA THR A 346 -11.23 0.16 -3.63
C THR A 346 -9.77 0.54 -3.85
N ALA A 347 -8.88 0.04 -3.01
CA ALA A 347 -7.45 0.36 -3.09
C ALA A 347 -6.78 -0.24 -4.32
N VAL A 348 -7.25 -1.40 -4.82
CA VAL A 348 -6.76 -2.02 -6.07
C VAL A 348 -7.34 -1.27 -7.27
N ASN A 349 -8.65 -1.04 -7.31
CA ASN A 349 -9.30 -0.29 -8.40
C ASN A 349 -8.67 1.09 -8.63
N THR A 350 -8.33 1.81 -7.55
CA THR A 350 -7.76 3.18 -7.63
C THR A 350 -6.40 3.21 -8.33
N ILE A 351 -5.60 2.14 -8.22
CA ILE A 351 -4.23 2.10 -8.77
C ILE A 351 -4.11 1.24 -10.02
N ARG A 352 -5.17 0.56 -10.46
CA ARG A 352 -5.14 -0.39 -11.58
C ARG A 352 -4.46 0.21 -12.83
N TRP A 353 -4.94 1.36 -13.28
CA TRP A 353 -4.37 2.06 -14.44
C TRP A 353 -2.94 2.56 -14.19
N LYS A 354 -2.65 3.02 -12.97
CA LYS A 354 -1.27 3.43 -12.61
C LYS A 354 -0.30 2.26 -12.67
N ILE A 355 -0.73 1.04 -12.35
CA ILE A 355 0.08 -0.16 -12.52
C ILE A 355 0.26 -0.46 -14.00
N TYR A 356 -0.81 -0.42 -14.80
CA TYR A 356 -0.73 -0.64 -16.24
C TYR A 356 0.25 0.34 -16.92
N GLU A 357 0.09 1.66 -16.69
CA GLU A 357 1.00 2.72 -17.16
C GLU A 357 2.47 2.45 -16.74
N THR A 358 2.68 1.87 -15.55
CA THR A 358 4.03 1.51 -15.07
C THR A 358 4.65 0.39 -15.88
N LEU A 359 3.85 -0.62 -16.25
CA LEU A 359 4.32 -1.75 -17.04
C LEU A 359 4.52 -1.34 -18.50
N GLU A 360 3.60 -0.54 -19.04
CA GLU A 360 3.69 -0.01 -20.41
C GLU A 360 4.95 0.85 -20.60
N ALA A 361 5.31 1.66 -19.60
CA ALA A 361 6.54 2.46 -19.63
C ALA A 361 7.84 1.63 -19.64
N THR A 362 7.78 0.30 -19.50
CA THR A 362 8.95 -0.56 -19.72
C THR A 362 9.28 -0.78 -21.20
N GLY A 363 8.33 -0.51 -22.11
CA GLY A 363 8.46 -0.77 -23.54
C GLY A 363 8.28 -2.23 -23.94
N LEU A 364 7.92 -3.12 -23.01
CA LEU A 364 7.64 -4.54 -23.28
C LEU A 364 6.17 -4.75 -23.68
N ASP A 365 5.88 -5.86 -24.38
CA ASP A 365 4.50 -6.28 -24.69
C ASP A 365 3.72 -6.59 -23.40
N VAL A 366 2.75 -5.73 -23.03
CA VAL A 366 1.93 -5.87 -21.82
C VAL A 366 0.58 -6.47 -22.16
N ARG A 367 0.33 -7.70 -21.71
CA ARG A 367 -0.94 -8.42 -21.94
C ARG A 367 -1.84 -8.39 -20.71
N PRO A 368 -3.06 -7.84 -20.81
CA PRO A 368 -4.03 -7.90 -19.73
C PRO A 368 -4.69 -9.30 -19.65
N GLY A 369 -4.73 -9.88 -18.46
CA GLY A 369 -5.51 -11.08 -18.12
C GLY A 369 -6.75 -10.74 -17.31
N THR A 370 -7.73 -11.64 -17.28
CA THR A 370 -8.93 -11.53 -16.43
C THR A 370 -8.87 -12.52 -15.28
N GLY A 371 -9.42 -12.17 -14.12
CA GLY A 371 -9.42 -13.09 -12.95
C GLY A 371 -10.17 -14.40 -13.20
N GLY A 372 -11.16 -14.40 -14.10
CA GLY A 372 -11.84 -15.62 -14.55
C GLY A 372 -10.91 -16.57 -15.31
N LYS A 373 -10.11 -16.03 -16.26
CA LYS A 373 -9.09 -16.80 -16.99
C LYS A 373 -7.99 -17.29 -16.04
N THR A 374 -7.52 -16.44 -15.12
CA THR A 374 -6.53 -16.82 -14.10
C THR A 374 -7.01 -18.03 -13.28
N ALA A 375 -8.25 -17.98 -12.78
CA ALA A 375 -8.82 -19.07 -12.00
C ALA A 375 -8.97 -20.36 -12.82
N TYR A 376 -9.41 -20.25 -14.07
CA TYR A 376 -9.53 -21.37 -14.99
C TYR A 376 -8.17 -22.05 -15.24
N HIS A 377 -7.14 -21.29 -15.62
CA HIS A 377 -5.80 -21.81 -15.84
C HIS A 377 -5.21 -22.46 -14.59
N ARG A 378 -5.43 -21.87 -13.41
CA ARG A 378 -4.95 -22.42 -12.13
C ARG A 378 -5.60 -23.77 -11.81
N ASN A 379 -6.90 -23.89 -12.05
CA ASN A 379 -7.65 -25.11 -11.80
C ASN A 379 -7.23 -26.23 -12.76
N LEU A 380 -7.05 -25.93 -14.05
CA LEU A 380 -6.52 -26.88 -15.03
C LEU A 380 -5.12 -27.38 -14.67
N ALA A 381 -4.29 -26.51 -14.11
CA ALA A 381 -2.95 -26.88 -13.63
C ALA A 381 -2.96 -27.65 -12.29
N GLY A 382 -4.12 -27.83 -11.63
CA GLY A 382 -4.22 -28.50 -10.33
C GLY A 382 -3.51 -27.75 -9.19
N LEU A 383 -3.37 -26.43 -9.29
CA LEU A 383 -2.56 -25.63 -8.35
C LEU A 383 -3.38 -25.00 -7.21
N PRO A 384 -2.84 -24.96 -5.98
CA PRO A 384 -3.53 -24.35 -4.85
C PRO A 384 -3.62 -22.84 -5.01
N LYS A 385 -4.62 -22.24 -4.37
CA LYS A 385 -4.84 -20.79 -4.41
C LYS A 385 -3.77 -20.06 -3.58
N THR A 386 -2.83 -19.42 -4.26
CA THR A 386 -1.79 -18.58 -3.68
C THR A 386 -1.53 -17.40 -4.60
N HIS A 387 -0.96 -16.30 -4.08
CA HIS A 387 -0.72 -15.11 -4.89
C HIS A 387 0.27 -15.39 -6.04
N TYR A 388 1.30 -16.21 -5.82
CA TYR A 388 2.29 -16.49 -6.86
C TYR A 388 1.81 -17.51 -7.91
N TYR A 389 0.93 -18.45 -7.56
CA TYR A 389 0.29 -19.32 -8.57
C TYR A 389 -0.79 -18.58 -9.36
N ASP A 390 -1.58 -17.72 -8.71
CA ASP A 390 -2.51 -16.84 -9.42
C ASP A 390 -1.71 -15.98 -10.43
N ALA A 391 -0.57 -15.42 -10.03
CA ALA A 391 0.32 -14.71 -10.97
C ALA A 391 0.83 -15.62 -12.11
N ALA A 392 1.28 -16.85 -11.84
CA ALA A 392 1.73 -17.77 -12.89
C ALA A 392 0.63 -18.14 -13.89
N SER A 393 -0.63 -18.15 -13.43
CA SER A 393 -1.81 -18.49 -14.22
C SER A 393 -2.40 -17.34 -15.04
N VAL A 394 -1.86 -16.12 -14.95
CA VAL A 394 -2.40 -14.95 -15.67
C VAL A 394 -2.31 -15.13 -17.19
N ALA A 395 -1.18 -15.62 -17.68
CA ALA A 395 -0.88 -15.69 -19.12
C ALA A 395 -1.03 -17.09 -19.73
N CYS A 396 -0.90 -18.15 -18.92
CA CYS A 396 -0.83 -19.54 -19.39
C CYS A 396 -1.35 -20.51 -18.33
N ILE A 397 -1.48 -21.80 -18.70
CA ILE A 397 -1.67 -22.91 -17.76
C ILE A 397 -0.28 -23.31 -17.26
N PRO A 398 0.10 -22.93 -16.03
CA PRO A 398 1.50 -23.05 -15.60
C PRO A 398 1.85 -24.49 -15.21
N LYS A 399 3.05 -24.92 -15.58
CA LYS A 399 3.64 -26.20 -15.17
C LYS A 399 4.48 -26.00 -13.90
N HIS A 400 4.13 -26.73 -12.85
CA HIS A 400 4.84 -26.71 -11.59
C HIS A 400 6.18 -27.47 -11.70
N PRO A 401 7.33 -26.86 -11.39
CA PRO A 401 8.59 -27.60 -11.37
C PRO A 401 8.66 -28.51 -10.14
N ALA A 402 9.38 -29.63 -10.20
CA ALA A 402 9.46 -30.63 -9.11
C ALA A 402 9.71 -30.07 -7.68
N GLN A 403 10.41 -28.93 -7.59
CA GLN A 403 10.52 -28.15 -6.37
C GLN A 403 10.47 -26.67 -6.75
N LEU A 404 9.72 -25.84 -6.02
CA LEU A 404 9.66 -24.39 -6.26
C LEU A 404 10.02 -23.64 -4.97
N SER A 405 11.05 -22.78 -5.05
CA SER A 405 11.38 -21.86 -3.97
C SER A 405 10.72 -20.52 -4.27
N VAL A 406 9.76 -20.12 -3.44
CA VAL A 406 9.03 -18.86 -3.58
C VAL A 406 9.74 -17.79 -2.76
N GLN A 407 10.12 -16.69 -3.41
CA GLN A 407 10.79 -15.58 -2.74
C GLN A 407 9.78 -14.67 -2.05
N VAL A 408 9.92 -14.49 -0.74
CA VAL A 408 9.11 -13.53 0.01
C VAL A 408 9.82 -12.20 0.08
N ILE A 409 9.16 -11.16 -0.41
CA ILE A 409 9.68 -9.80 -0.47
C ILE A 409 8.79 -8.89 0.37
N GLN A 410 9.28 -8.44 1.51
CA GLN A 410 8.52 -7.57 2.40
C GLN A 410 9.05 -6.13 2.30
N ALA A 411 8.19 -5.21 1.86
CA ALA A 411 8.53 -3.80 1.76
C ALA A 411 8.67 -3.17 3.15
N ILE A 412 9.86 -2.65 3.48
CA ILE A 412 10.16 -1.98 4.76
C ILE A 412 10.53 -0.50 4.59
N GLY A 413 10.91 -0.12 3.37
CA GLY A 413 11.41 1.18 2.93
C GLY A 413 12.75 1.60 3.56
N TYR A 414 13.33 2.67 3.03
CA TYR A 414 14.70 3.10 3.34
C TYR A 414 14.92 3.73 4.72
N GLY A 415 13.85 3.97 5.48
CA GLY A 415 13.98 4.52 6.84
C GLY A 415 14.54 5.95 6.95
N ARG A 416 14.65 6.71 5.85
CA ARG A 416 15.17 8.10 5.80
C ARG A 416 14.28 9.14 6.52
N ARG A 417 13.20 8.71 7.18
CA ARG A 417 12.30 9.61 7.89
C ARG A 417 12.57 9.47 9.37
N ASP A 418 12.97 10.58 9.99
CA ASP A 418 13.20 10.63 11.43
C ASP A 418 11.99 10.07 12.16
N ASN A 419 12.24 9.05 12.96
CA ASN A 419 11.29 8.62 13.97
C ASN A 419 11.11 9.82 14.89
N ILE A 420 9.92 10.42 14.91
CA ILE A 420 9.54 11.48 15.87
C ILE A 420 9.39 10.89 17.30
N GLY A 421 10.10 9.80 17.60
CA GLY A 421 10.03 9.04 18.84
C GLY A 421 8.67 8.37 19.07
N LYS A 422 8.68 7.13 19.54
CA LYS A 422 7.62 6.71 20.46
C LYS A 422 8.01 7.32 21.80
N LYS A 423 7.48 8.50 22.13
CA LYS A 423 7.33 9.11 23.47
C LYS A 423 7.18 10.62 23.30
N PHE A 424 5.93 11.08 23.21
CA PHE A 424 5.56 12.35 23.82
C PHE A 424 4.50 12.02 24.85
N SER A 425 4.96 11.54 26.01
CA SER A 425 4.37 11.98 27.26
C SER A 425 4.46 13.50 27.24
N MET A 426 3.35 14.18 26.99
CA MET A 426 3.24 15.63 27.17
C MET A 426 3.16 15.94 28.67
N LYS A 427 4.15 15.51 29.45
CA LYS A 427 4.29 15.84 30.86
C LYS A 427 5.73 16.27 31.09
N ALA A 428 5.86 17.48 31.65
CA ALA A 428 7.02 18.13 32.24
C ALA A 428 7.98 18.96 31.33
N PRO A 429 8.43 20.15 31.82
CA PRO A 429 9.63 20.83 31.35
C PRO A 429 10.86 19.99 31.73
N GLY A 430 11.79 19.83 30.80
CA GLY A 430 12.86 18.84 30.87
C GLY A 430 12.87 18.00 29.59
N PHE A 431 13.21 18.65 28.48
CA PHE A 431 13.32 18.00 27.18
C PHE A 431 14.56 17.10 27.18
N VAL A 432 14.45 15.87 27.70
CA VAL A 432 15.49 14.86 27.47
C VAL A 432 15.41 14.50 25.99
N LEU A 433 16.38 15.00 25.21
CA LEU A 433 16.55 14.58 23.82
C LEU A 433 16.51 13.04 23.77
N PRO A 434 15.73 12.41 22.88
CA PRO A 434 15.80 10.98 22.72
C PRO A 434 17.24 10.63 22.41
N SER A 435 17.91 9.91 23.32
CA SER A 435 19.29 9.45 23.11
C SER A 435 19.50 9.02 21.66
N GLU A 436 20.53 9.54 21.01
CA GLU A 436 20.76 9.31 19.59
C GLU A 436 20.89 7.82 19.30
N LYS A 437 20.06 7.33 18.37
CA LYS A 437 20.24 5.98 17.83
C LYS A 437 21.29 6.07 16.74
N ARG A 438 22.37 5.29 16.84
CA ARG A 438 23.36 5.20 15.76
C ARG A 438 22.69 4.66 14.49
N ALA A 439 22.92 5.36 13.37
CA ALA A 439 22.42 4.94 12.06
C ALA A 439 23.25 3.79 11.44
N ALA A 440 24.51 3.67 11.86
CA ALA A 440 25.45 2.65 11.42
C ALA A 440 26.43 2.27 12.55
N SER A 441 27.02 1.08 12.44
CA SER A 441 28.03 0.58 13.37
C SER A 441 28.79 -0.59 12.73
N ALA A 442 30.13 -0.56 12.79
CA ALA A 442 31.00 -1.66 12.33
C ALA A 442 30.65 -2.13 10.91
N GLY A 443 30.53 -1.21 9.95
CA GLY A 443 30.12 -1.50 8.56
C GLY A 443 28.62 -1.78 8.36
N PHE A 444 27.87 -2.11 9.41
CA PHE A 444 26.44 -2.37 9.32
C PHE A 444 25.61 -1.08 9.35
N ARG A 445 24.59 -1.01 8.50
CA ARG A 445 23.58 0.06 8.49
C ARG A 445 22.24 -0.48 8.92
N LYS A 446 21.44 0.36 9.56
CA LYS A 446 20.04 0.02 9.85
C LYS A 446 19.31 -0.31 8.55
N PHE A 447 18.50 -1.36 8.59
CA PHE A 447 17.79 -1.97 7.48
C PHE A 447 18.63 -2.75 6.46
N SER A 448 19.92 -2.98 6.72
CA SER A 448 20.69 -3.96 5.95
C SER A 448 20.19 -5.38 6.23
N HIS A 449 20.27 -6.25 5.22
CA HIS A 449 19.96 -7.67 5.35
C HIS A 449 21.21 -8.40 5.84
N VAL A 450 21.06 -9.16 6.92
CA VAL A 450 22.15 -9.76 7.69
C VAL A 450 21.80 -11.19 8.08
N GLU A 451 22.84 -12.02 8.25
CA GLU A 451 22.78 -13.31 8.91
C GLU A 451 23.35 -13.14 10.32
N LEU A 452 22.59 -13.56 11.33
CA LEU A 452 23.01 -13.61 12.72
C LEU A 452 23.33 -15.07 13.06
N THR A 453 24.60 -15.35 13.38
CA THR A 453 25.06 -16.67 13.78
C THR A 453 25.35 -16.67 15.28
N LYS A 454 24.65 -17.52 16.03
CA LYS A 454 24.86 -17.71 17.47
C LYS A 454 25.97 -18.71 17.74
N ALA A 455 26.53 -18.66 18.95
CA ALA A 455 27.59 -19.59 19.39
C ALA A 455 27.17 -21.07 19.27
N ASN A 456 25.88 -21.36 19.44
CA ASN A 456 25.31 -22.70 19.24
C ASN A 456 25.10 -23.07 17.74
N GLY A 457 25.69 -22.34 16.80
CA GLY A 457 25.56 -22.57 15.36
C GLY A 457 24.24 -22.13 14.72
N THR A 458 23.24 -21.71 15.51
CA THR A 458 21.93 -21.32 14.96
C THR A 458 22.04 -20.04 14.13
N LYS A 459 21.49 -20.05 12.91
CA LYS A 459 21.53 -18.93 11.97
C LYS A 459 20.16 -18.30 11.77
N TRP A 460 20.10 -16.98 11.86
CA TRP A 460 18.89 -16.19 11.60
C TRP A 460 19.15 -15.17 10.49
N ARG A 461 18.36 -15.23 9.42
CA ARG A 461 18.44 -14.24 8.34
C ARG A 461 17.32 -13.23 8.46
N GLY A 462 17.66 -11.96 8.31
CA GLY A 462 16.68 -10.91 8.44
C GLY A 462 17.25 -9.52 8.30
N VAL A 463 16.48 -8.54 8.73
CA VAL A 463 16.84 -7.14 8.60
C VAL A 463 17.25 -6.55 9.94
N LEU A 464 18.37 -5.82 9.92
CA LEU A 464 18.87 -5.12 11.09
C LEU A 464 17.93 -3.98 11.48
N ASN A 465 17.20 -4.16 12.58
CA ASN A 465 16.16 -3.23 13.01
C ASN A 465 16.75 -2.08 13.84
N CYS A 466 17.63 -2.37 14.78
CA CYS A 466 18.29 -1.34 15.58
C CYS A 466 19.58 -1.84 16.25
N PHE A 467 20.43 -0.88 16.57
CA PHE A 467 21.49 -1.00 17.56
C PHE A 467 20.95 -0.51 18.91
N ASP A 468 21.30 -1.18 20.00
CA ASP A 468 21.01 -0.67 21.35
C ASP A 468 21.90 0.53 21.69
N LYS A 469 21.43 1.30 22.68
CA LYS A 469 22.15 2.47 23.22
C LYS A 469 23.27 1.94 24.11
N THR A 470 24.51 2.38 23.91
CA THR A 470 25.60 2.09 24.87
C THR A 470 25.90 3.36 25.67
N PRO A 471 25.74 3.34 27.01
CA PRO A 471 26.40 4.31 27.87
C PRO A 471 27.84 3.83 28.06
N LYS A 472 28.79 4.38 27.29
CA LYS A 472 30.24 4.13 27.40
C LYS A 472 30.69 2.65 27.59
N GLY A 473 31.07 2.01 26.48
CA GLY A 473 31.92 0.80 26.47
C GLY A 473 31.17 -0.55 26.61
N LYS A 474 31.59 -1.54 25.82
CA LYS A 474 31.11 -2.96 25.76
C LYS A 474 29.76 -3.20 25.01
N PRO A 475 29.51 -4.45 24.55
CA PRO A 475 29.22 -4.78 23.15
C PRO A 475 27.87 -4.28 22.63
N ARG A 476 27.87 -3.83 21.37
CA ARG A 476 26.73 -3.20 20.68
C ARG A 476 25.63 -4.24 20.40
N LYS A 477 24.76 -4.50 21.38
CA LYS A 477 23.59 -5.37 21.20
C LYS A 477 22.78 -4.90 19.99
N VAL A 478 22.46 -5.82 19.10
CA VAL A 478 21.68 -5.60 17.87
C VAL A 478 20.38 -6.38 17.93
N ARG A 479 19.36 -5.90 17.21
CA ARG A 479 18.15 -6.68 16.95
C ARG A 479 17.96 -6.92 15.46
N VAL A 480 17.90 -8.18 15.09
CA VAL A 480 17.58 -8.65 13.74
C VAL A 480 16.12 -9.06 13.71
N LYS A 481 15.36 -8.48 12.78
CA LYS A 481 13.98 -8.88 12.51
C LYS A 481 14.00 -9.89 11.38
N TYR A 482 13.65 -11.14 11.65
CA TYR A 482 13.60 -12.21 10.65
C TYR A 482 12.19 -12.37 10.08
N PHE A 483 12.07 -13.14 8.99
CA PHE A 483 10.76 -13.50 8.45
C PHE A 483 10.27 -14.76 9.15
N ALA A 484 9.11 -14.67 9.80
CA ALA A 484 8.36 -15.79 10.35
C ALA A 484 6.89 -15.39 10.36
N PRO A 485 6.07 -15.91 9.44
CA PRO A 485 4.68 -15.46 9.26
C PRO A 485 3.82 -15.69 10.51
N ASP A 486 4.06 -16.79 11.23
CA ASP A 486 3.25 -17.21 12.38
C ASP A 486 3.68 -16.57 13.72
N VAL A 487 4.81 -15.84 13.72
CA VAL A 487 5.37 -15.26 14.94
C VAL A 487 5.05 -13.77 15.02
N LYS A 488 4.50 -13.33 16.15
CA LYS A 488 4.24 -11.91 16.41
C LYS A 488 5.55 -11.16 16.74
N ASP A 489 5.94 -10.24 15.85
CA ASP A 489 7.18 -9.42 15.95
C ASP A 489 8.47 -10.26 16.08
N PRO A 490 8.79 -11.09 15.08
CA PRO A 490 9.91 -12.03 15.11
C PRO A 490 11.25 -11.29 15.15
N ARG A 491 11.89 -11.28 16.32
CA ARG A 491 13.19 -10.63 16.52
C ARG A 491 14.12 -11.51 17.31
N LYS A 492 15.40 -11.50 16.92
CA LYS A 492 16.48 -12.06 17.72
C LYS A 492 17.51 -10.99 18.04
N SER A 493 17.99 -11.06 19.28
CA SER A 493 19.04 -10.20 19.79
C SER A 493 20.40 -10.84 19.56
N GLY A 494 21.40 -10.04 19.25
CA GLY A 494 22.77 -10.52 19.09
C GLY A 494 23.80 -9.43 19.25
N HIS A 495 25.02 -9.71 18.83
CA HIS A 495 26.13 -8.76 18.84
C HIS A 495 26.65 -8.48 17.43
N THR A 496 27.33 -7.37 17.21
CA THR A 496 27.86 -7.02 15.89
C THR A 496 28.89 -8.02 15.36
N GLY A 497 29.62 -8.72 16.22
CA GLY A 497 30.54 -9.81 15.82
C GLY A 497 29.83 -11.09 15.40
N GLU A 498 28.56 -11.28 15.78
CA GLU A 498 27.73 -12.42 15.37
C GLU A 498 27.06 -12.17 13.99
N LEU A 499 27.26 -10.99 13.39
CA LEU A 499 26.60 -10.60 12.15
C LEU A 499 27.50 -10.81 10.93
N ARG A 500 26.90 -11.37 9.87
CA ARG A 500 27.44 -11.34 8.51
C ARG A 500 26.51 -10.50 7.63
N LEU A 501 27.08 -9.56 6.88
CA LEU A 501 26.32 -8.77 5.92
C LEU A 501 25.95 -9.67 4.72
N LEU A 502 24.66 -9.74 4.40
CA LEU A 502 24.18 -10.47 3.22
C LEU A 502 23.90 -9.52 2.06
N GLN A 503 23.27 -8.38 2.36
CA GLN A 503 22.98 -7.34 1.37
C GLN A 503 22.87 -5.98 2.05
N HIS A 504 23.38 -4.94 1.41
CA HIS A 504 23.12 -3.58 1.84
C HIS A 504 21.63 -3.24 1.76
N ARG A 505 21.20 -2.30 2.61
CA ARG A 505 19.79 -1.86 2.65
C ARG A 505 19.32 -1.41 1.26
N ASP A 506 18.17 -1.91 0.84
CA ASP A 506 17.59 -1.59 -0.47
C ASP A 506 16.07 -1.35 -0.39
N GLY A 507 15.55 -1.21 0.84
CA GLY A 507 14.13 -0.96 1.10
C GLY A 507 13.27 -2.19 1.31
N TYR A 508 13.84 -3.40 1.22
CA TYR A 508 13.10 -4.66 1.36
C TYR A 508 13.74 -5.59 2.40
N SER A 509 12.94 -6.52 2.91
CA SER A 509 13.41 -7.68 3.67
C SER A 509 13.03 -8.95 2.93
N TYR A 510 13.92 -9.93 2.94
CA TYR A 510 13.79 -11.15 2.15
C TYR A 510 13.65 -12.38 3.03
N GLY A 511 12.78 -13.30 2.59
CA GLY A 511 12.64 -14.68 3.08
C GLY A 511 12.35 -15.61 1.90
N ASN A 512 12.31 -16.91 2.15
CA ASN A 512 11.90 -17.91 1.15
C ASN A 512 10.85 -18.84 1.78
N LEU A 513 9.90 -19.27 0.97
CA LEU A 513 8.99 -20.38 1.25
C LEU A 513 9.40 -21.53 0.32
N VAL A 514 9.44 -22.76 0.85
CA VAL A 514 9.62 -23.95 0.03
C VAL A 514 8.23 -24.50 -0.26
N ALA A 515 7.81 -24.43 -1.52
CA ALA A 515 6.58 -25.08 -1.96
C ALA A 515 6.92 -26.53 -2.31
N ASN A 516 6.54 -27.45 -1.44
CA ASN A 516 6.50 -28.88 -1.73
C ASN A 516 5.03 -29.24 -2.00
N MET A 517 4.72 -29.71 -3.21
CA MET A 517 3.42 -30.34 -3.45
C MET A 517 3.53 -31.77 -2.93
N GLU A 518 2.98 -32.05 -1.75
CA GLU A 518 2.60 -33.42 -1.42
C GLU A 518 1.37 -33.75 -2.27
N PHE A 519 1.54 -34.66 -3.23
CA PHE A 519 0.43 -35.19 -4.03
C PHE A 519 -0.57 -35.85 -3.07
N ARG A 520 -1.71 -35.22 -2.83
CA ARG A 520 -2.92 -35.95 -2.44
C ARG A 520 -3.68 -36.20 -3.73
N GLU A 521 -3.68 -37.44 -4.18
CA GLU A 521 -4.59 -37.88 -5.23
C GLU A 521 -6.01 -37.45 -4.86
N PRO A 522 -6.76 -36.82 -5.77
CA PRO A 522 -8.17 -36.57 -5.54
C PRO A 522 -8.88 -37.91 -5.42
N LYS A 523 -9.43 -38.21 -4.24
CA LYS A 523 -10.42 -39.28 -4.08
C LYS A 523 -11.71 -38.87 -4.77
N THR A 524 -11.81 -39.12 -6.06
CA THR A 524 -13.08 -39.23 -6.79
C THR A 524 -12.91 -40.25 -7.92
N PRO A 525 -13.81 -41.22 -8.06
CA PRO A 525 -13.72 -42.23 -9.10
C PRO A 525 -13.83 -41.58 -10.50
N ALA A 526 -13.08 -42.13 -11.44
CA ALA A 526 -13.07 -41.70 -12.83
C ALA A 526 -14.49 -41.74 -13.44
N PRO A 527 -14.97 -40.68 -14.09
CA PRO A 527 -16.12 -40.80 -14.98
C PRO A 527 -15.67 -41.51 -16.26
N GLU A 528 -16.46 -42.50 -16.66
CA GLU A 528 -16.30 -43.29 -17.88
C GLU A 528 -16.31 -42.38 -19.13
N THR A 529 -15.36 -42.67 -20.02
CA THR A 529 -15.37 -42.42 -21.48
C THR A 529 -16.23 -41.26 -22.00
N ALA A 530 -15.63 -40.08 -22.16
CA ALA A 530 -16.11 -39.07 -23.10
C ALA A 530 -15.31 -39.19 -24.41
N GLN A 531 -16.00 -39.49 -25.51
CA GLN A 531 -15.46 -39.57 -26.86
C GLN A 531 -14.86 -38.23 -27.34
N PRO A 532 -13.89 -38.24 -28.26
CA PRO A 532 -13.26 -37.04 -28.79
C PRO A 532 -14.23 -36.29 -29.72
N CYS A 533 -14.52 -35.03 -29.41
CA CYS A 533 -15.25 -34.13 -30.31
C CYS A 533 -14.24 -33.55 -31.31
N THR A 534 -14.38 -33.92 -32.57
CA THR A 534 -13.61 -33.41 -33.71
C THR A 534 -13.99 -31.97 -34.07
N ASP A 535 -13.00 -31.28 -34.65
CA ASP A 535 -12.98 -29.94 -35.24
C ASP A 535 -14.32 -29.33 -35.71
N THR A 536 -14.51 -28.06 -35.36
CA THR A 536 -14.86 -26.94 -36.28
C THR A 536 -15.03 -25.66 -35.47
N GLY A 537 -14.05 -24.76 -35.52
CA GLY A 537 -14.07 -23.50 -34.77
C GLY A 537 -13.28 -22.35 -35.38
N ASP A 538 -12.83 -22.47 -36.63
CA ASP A 538 -12.26 -21.36 -37.42
C ASP A 538 -13.39 -20.63 -38.16
N ALA A 539 -14.25 -19.91 -37.44
CA ALA A 539 -15.24 -19.01 -38.07
C ALA A 539 -15.90 -18.00 -37.10
N MET A 540 -15.27 -17.55 -36.01
CA MET A 540 -15.88 -16.53 -35.12
C MET A 540 -14.92 -15.45 -34.57
N MET A 541 -13.79 -15.20 -35.24
CA MET A 541 -12.90 -14.07 -34.92
C MET A 541 -13.11 -12.80 -35.77
N GLY A 542 -14.11 -12.78 -36.67
CA GLY A 542 -14.37 -11.66 -37.58
C GLY A 542 -15.43 -10.65 -37.16
N ALA A 543 -16.18 -10.87 -36.06
CA ALA A 543 -17.41 -10.11 -35.78
C ALA A 543 -17.43 -9.41 -34.39
N GLN A 544 -16.27 -9.08 -33.82
CA GLN A 544 -16.18 -8.33 -32.55
C GLN A 544 -15.32 -7.06 -32.61
N LEU A 545 -14.82 -6.68 -33.80
CA LEU A 545 -14.02 -5.45 -33.97
C LEU A 545 -14.82 -4.21 -34.39
N ASP A 546 -16.10 -4.33 -34.74
CA ASP A 546 -16.92 -3.19 -35.20
C ASP A 546 -17.88 -2.58 -34.16
N PHE A 547 -17.87 -3.05 -32.91
CA PHE A 547 -18.76 -2.51 -31.86
C PHE A 547 -18.06 -1.55 -30.87
N LEU A 548 -16.80 -1.19 -31.11
CA LEU A 548 -16.00 -0.30 -30.24
C LEU A 548 -15.62 1.04 -30.87
N SER A 549 -16.19 1.40 -32.03
CA SER A 549 -15.96 2.70 -32.68
C SER A 549 -17.11 3.71 -32.51
N HIS A 550 -18.22 3.36 -31.84
CA HIS A 550 -19.39 4.25 -31.69
C HIS A 550 -19.80 4.59 -30.24
N LEU A 551 -18.89 4.47 -29.29
CA LEU A 551 -19.08 4.99 -27.91
C LEU A 551 -17.81 5.65 -27.36
N LEU A 552 -17.25 6.59 -28.12
CA LEU A 552 -16.49 7.75 -27.62
C LEU A 552 -16.79 8.97 -28.48
#